data_AF-A0A661ME25-F1
#
_entry.id   AF-A0A661ME25-F1
#
_cell.length_a   1.000
_cell.length_b   1.000
_cell.length_c   1.000
_cell.angle_alpha   90.00
_cell.angle_beta   90.00
_cell.angle_gamma   90.00
#
_symmetry.space_group_name_H-M   'P 1'
#
loop_
_entity.id
_entity.type
_entity.pdbx_description
1 polymer ?
#
loop_
_entity_poly.entity_id
_entity_poly.type
_entity_poly.pdbx_seq_one_letter_code
_entity_poly.pdbx_strand_id
1 'polypeptide(L)'
;MSGVERRQHGGFTLVEVMISIGIMTVGSLGILSMHSAVSGANKSAQEMNTALAITERWIERIERDTLSWSRQGLNTSELTGTDYLSPLATTVDKTDWLKPLPADTEESYGFDYFGGDTRDAGQIKYCTNLRLYWLRQGSSARVDVRTFWYREGHMAGNATHPQWVSGSDFRGAACDAATADGWNLGSAPNVNVIFASTVVTWLRRD
;
A
#
# COMPACT_ATOMS: atom_id res chain seq x y z
N MET A 1 -73.80 10.78 29.66
CA MET A 1 -72.37 11.09 29.85
C MET A 1 -71.63 10.76 28.56
N SER A 2 -70.49 11.43 28.35
CA SER A 2 -69.54 11.34 27.23
C SER A 2 -69.98 11.88 25.87
N GLY A 3 -69.99 13.21 25.73
CA GLY A 3 -69.79 13.85 24.44
C GLY A 3 -68.34 13.65 24.02
N VAL A 4 -68.11 12.88 22.96
CA VAL A 4 -66.80 12.71 22.33
C VAL A 4 -66.53 13.99 21.53
N GLU A 5 -65.66 14.85 22.03
CA GLU A 5 -65.13 15.97 21.23
C GLU A 5 -64.37 15.40 20.03
N ARG A 6 -64.98 15.51 18.85
CA ARG A 6 -64.30 15.30 17.57
C ARG A 6 -63.24 16.40 17.42
N ARG A 7 -61.98 16.07 17.74
CA ARG A 7 -60.82 16.87 17.34
C ARG A 7 -60.88 17.05 15.81
N GLN A 8 -61.20 18.28 15.38
CA GLN A 8 -61.09 18.68 13.99
C GLN A 8 -59.64 18.46 13.55
N HIS A 9 -59.46 17.56 12.59
CA HIS A 9 -58.17 17.34 11.95
C HIS A 9 -57.90 18.54 11.04
N GLY A 10 -57.07 19.48 11.49
CA GLY A 10 -56.61 20.60 10.68
C GLY A 10 -55.79 20.08 9.50
N GLY A 11 -56.16 20.47 8.27
CA GLY A 11 -55.37 20.17 7.09
C GLY A 11 -54.02 20.89 7.12
N PHE A 12 -52.98 20.26 6.58
CA PHE A 12 -51.65 20.84 6.47
C PHE A 12 -51.67 22.08 5.57
N THR A 13 -51.00 23.15 6.00
CA THR A 13 -50.88 24.37 5.19
C THR A 13 -49.81 24.17 4.11
N LEU A 14 -49.97 24.81 2.94
CA LEU A 14 -49.01 24.71 1.84
C LEU A 14 -47.59 25.12 2.28
N VAL A 15 -47.48 26.09 3.18
CA VAL A 15 -46.22 26.55 3.79
C VAL A 15 -45.52 25.44 4.57
N GLU A 16 -46.26 24.63 5.31
CA GLU A 16 -45.71 23.51 6.11
C GLU A 16 -45.11 22.42 5.21
N VAL A 17 -45.75 22.14 4.08
CA VAL A 17 -45.23 21.20 3.08
C VAL A 17 -43.94 21.73 2.44
N MET A 18 -43.88 23.02 2.10
CA MET A 18 -42.67 23.63 1.52
C MET A 18 -41.50 23.63 2.51
N ILE A 19 -41.75 23.94 3.79
CA ILE A 19 -40.72 23.87 4.84
C ILE A 19 -40.21 22.43 4.99
N SER A 20 -41.12 21.44 4.99
CA SER A 20 -40.77 20.03 5.09
C SER A 20 -39.86 19.57 3.94
N ILE A 21 -40.19 19.96 2.70
CA ILE A 21 -39.37 19.67 1.53
C ILE A 21 -38.00 20.35 1.62
N GLY A 22 -37.94 21.59 2.11
CA GLY A 22 -36.69 22.31 2.33
C GLY A 22 -35.77 21.59 3.32
N ILE A 23 -36.29 21.20 4.49
CA ILE A 23 -35.54 20.46 5.52
C ILE A 23 -35.11 19.10 4.98
N MET A 24 -35.99 18.38 4.29
CA MET A 24 -35.68 17.07 3.69
C MET A 24 -34.57 17.18 2.65
N THR A 25 -34.57 18.23 1.82
CA THR A 25 -33.54 18.44 0.79
C THR A 25 -32.18 18.70 1.42
N VAL A 26 -32.10 19.60 2.39
CA VAL A 26 -30.85 19.91 3.10
C VAL A 26 -30.35 18.68 3.88
N GLY A 27 -31.25 17.97 4.58
CA GLY A 27 -30.93 16.74 5.29
C GLY A 27 -30.38 15.66 4.37
N SER A 28 -30.99 15.47 3.19
CA SER A 28 -30.55 14.47 2.21
C SER A 28 -29.16 14.80 1.65
N LEU A 29 -28.88 16.07 1.35
CA LEU A 29 -27.55 16.50 0.91
C LEU A 29 -26.49 16.28 2.00
N GLY A 30 -26.82 16.55 3.25
CA GLY A 30 -25.98 16.25 4.41
C GLY A 30 -25.60 14.76 4.46
N ILE A 31 -26.58 13.88 4.39
CA ILE A 31 -26.37 12.42 4.43
C ILE A 31 -25.52 11.94 3.25
N LEU A 32 -25.80 12.42 2.03
CA LEU A 32 -25.05 12.05 0.83
C LEU A 32 -23.57 12.46 0.93
N SER A 33 -23.30 13.67 1.43
CA SER A 33 -21.91 14.13 1.66
C SER A 33 -21.18 13.24 2.65
N MET A 34 -21.82 12.87 3.78
CA MET A 34 -21.25 11.98 4.78
C MET A 34 -21.00 10.58 4.21
N HIS A 35 -21.94 10.04 3.44
CA HIS A 35 -21.78 8.74 2.80
C HIS A 35 -20.57 8.71 1.85
N SER A 36 -20.37 9.76 1.05
CA SER A 36 -19.23 9.84 0.14
C SER A 36 -17.89 9.91 0.90
N ALA A 37 -17.83 10.69 1.98
CA ALA A 37 -16.65 10.82 2.81
C ALA A 37 -16.31 9.51 3.53
N VAL A 38 -17.31 8.84 4.11
CA VAL A 38 -17.13 7.55 4.80
C VAL A 38 -16.69 6.46 3.83
N SER A 39 -17.29 6.41 2.63
CA SER A 39 -16.89 5.44 1.60
C SER A 39 -15.43 5.63 1.18
N GLY A 40 -15.00 6.87 0.95
CA GLY A 40 -13.62 7.19 0.62
C GLY A 40 -12.64 6.85 1.75
N ALA A 41 -13.02 7.15 3.00
CA ALA A 41 -12.22 6.81 4.19
C ALA A 41 -12.07 5.30 4.35
N ASN A 42 -13.16 4.53 4.19
CA ASN A 42 -13.14 3.07 4.25
C ASN A 42 -12.26 2.45 3.16
N LYS A 43 -12.35 2.94 1.92
CA LYS A 43 -11.46 2.48 0.83
C LYS A 43 -10.00 2.75 1.17
N SER A 44 -9.67 3.96 1.62
CA SER A 44 -8.29 4.31 1.98
C SER A 44 -7.76 3.50 3.17
N ALA A 45 -8.62 3.21 4.15
CA ALA A 45 -8.27 2.36 5.30
C ALA A 45 -8.04 0.91 4.87
N GLN A 46 -8.89 0.37 3.97
CA GLN A 46 -8.69 -0.95 3.39
C GLN A 46 -7.36 -1.02 2.63
N GLU A 47 -7.06 -0.05 1.76
CA GLU A 47 -5.81 -0.03 1.01
C GLU A 47 -4.58 0.02 1.94
N MET A 48 -4.65 0.81 3.02
CA MET A 48 -3.59 0.90 4.01
C MET A 48 -3.40 -0.42 4.79
N ASN A 49 -4.49 -1.06 5.21
CA ASN A 49 -4.43 -2.35 5.91
C ASN A 49 -3.86 -3.45 5.02
N THR A 50 -4.26 -3.49 3.74
CA THR A 50 -3.69 -4.44 2.77
C THR A 50 -2.20 -4.18 2.57
N ALA A 51 -1.79 -2.92 2.43
CA ALA A 51 -0.38 -2.57 2.28
C ALA A 51 0.46 -2.96 3.52
N LEU A 52 -0.07 -2.77 4.74
CA LEU A 52 0.58 -3.23 5.98
C LEU A 52 0.76 -4.75 5.97
N ALA A 53 -0.29 -5.50 5.66
CA ALA A 53 -0.22 -6.96 5.59
C ALA A 53 0.78 -7.46 4.53
N ILE A 54 0.88 -6.77 3.39
CA ILE A 54 1.91 -7.05 2.36
C ILE A 54 3.31 -6.80 2.91
N THR A 55 3.52 -5.67 3.60
CA THR A 55 4.82 -5.34 4.19
C THR A 55 5.24 -6.36 5.25
N GLU A 56 4.31 -6.78 6.12
CA GLU A 56 4.55 -7.84 7.12
C GLU A 56 4.91 -9.16 6.44
N ARG A 57 4.18 -9.57 5.40
CA ARG A 57 4.52 -10.78 4.63
C ARG A 57 5.91 -10.70 4.04
N TRP A 58 6.35 -9.54 3.54
CA TRP A 58 7.71 -9.38 3.04
C TRP A 58 8.76 -9.49 4.12
N ILE A 59 8.50 -8.98 5.33
CA ILE A 59 9.39 -9.17 6.48
C ILE A 59 9.52 -10.67 6.79
N GLU A 60 8.40 -11.41 6.86
CA GLU A 60 8.42 -12.85 7.09
C GLU A 60 9.19 -13.62 6.01
N ARG A 61 9.04 -13.21 4.73
CA ARG A 61 9.81 -13.78 3.60
C ARG A 61 11.31 -13.55 3.76
N ILE A 62 11.72 -12.35 4.16
CA ILE A 62 13.12 -11.98 4.40
C ILE A 62 13.68 -12.76 5.59
N GLU A 63 12.92 -12.92 6.67
CA GLU A 63 13.30 -13.71 7.83
C GLU A 63 13.46 -15.20 7.47
N ARG A 64 12.55 -15.73 6.66
CA ARG A 64 12.65 -17.10 6.13
C ARG A 64 13.89 -17.27 5.24
N ASP A 65 14.17 -16.30 4.37
CA ASP A 65 15.36 -16.30 3.51
C ASP A 65 16.66 -16.23 4.33
N THR A 66 16.63 -15.53 5.46
CA THR A 66 17.77 -15.50 6.39
C THR A 66 18.11 -16.89 6.93
N LEU A 67 17.15 -17.83 7.00
CA LEU A 67 17.42 -19.19 7.45
C LEU A 67 18.25 -20.01 6.46
N SER A 68 18.32 -19.61 5.18
CA SER A 68 19.20 -20.24 4.18
C SER A 68 20.60 -19.60 4.14
N TRP A 69 20.82 -18.51 4.89
CA TRP A 69 22.13 -17.89 5.06
C TRP A 69 23.05 -18.79 5.89
N SER A 70 23.76 -19.67 5.20
CA SER A 70 24.49 -20.77 5.84
C SER A 70 25.87 -20.40 6.38
N ARG A 71 26.51 -19.35 5.86
CA ARG A 71 27.89 -18.99 6.26
C ARG A 71 28.10 -17.49 6.39
N GLN A 72 28.96 -17.12 7.33
CA GLN A 72 29.40 -15.76 7.51
C GLN A 72 30.40 -15.37 6.41
N GLY A 73 30.15 -14.27 5.72
CA GLY A 73 31.11 -13.72 4.76
C GLY A 73 30.48 -12.74 3.79
N LEU A 74 31.33 -12.11 2.98
CA LEU A 74 30.96 -11.06 2.03
C LEU A 74 30.81 -11.58 0.60
N ASN A 75 31.23 -12.80 0.33
CA ASN A 75 31.24 -13.34 -1.03
C ASN A 75 29.87 -13.90 -1.42
N THR A 76 29.59 -13.89 -2.73
CA THR A 76 28.37 -14.47 -3.31
C THR A 76 28.19 -15.94 -2.95
N SER A 77 29.28 -16.69 -2.74
CA SER A 77 29.27 -18.10 -2.28
C SER A 77 28.61 -18.30 -0.92
N GLU A 78 28.67 -17.30 -0.04
CA GLU A 78 28.16 -17.41 1.33
C GLU A 78 26.66 -17.06 1.41
N LEU A 79 26.16 -16.30 0.42
CA LEU A 79 24.77 -15.86 0.25
C LEU A 79 24.06 -16.59 -0.90
N THR A 80 24.67 -17.61 -1.51
CA THR A 80 24.11 -18.32 -2.69
C THR A 80 22.76 -19.00 -2.41
N GLY A 81 22.50 -19.37 -1.15
CA GLY A 81 21.22 -19.96 -0.76
C GLY A 81 20.11 -18.94 -0.50
N THR A 82 20.42 -17.65 -0.50
CA THR A 82 19.46 -16.57 -0.21
C THR A 82 18.95 -15.94 -1.49
N ASP A 83 17.65 -15.78 -1.62
CA ASP A 83 17.03 -15.18 -2.80
C ASP A 83 17.04 -13.65 -2.70
N TYR A 84 16.71 -13.12 -1.52
CA TYR A 84 16.53 -11.69 -1.30
C TYR A 84 17.78 -10.99 -0.77
N LEU A 85 18.62 -11.71 -0.02
CA LEU A 85 19.86 -11.16 0.53
C LEU A 85 21.06 -11.24 -0.43
N SER A 86 20.96 -12.00 -1.53
CA SER A 86 22.04 -12.15 -2.51
C SER A 86 22.62 -10.85 -3.08
N PRO A 87 21.84 -9.76 -3.29
CA PRO A 87 22.41 -8.49 -3.80
C PRO A 87 23.39 -7.84 -2.82
N LEU A 88 23.36 -8.22 -1.54
CA LEU A 88 24.26 -7.71 -0.53
C LEU A 88 25.69 -8.25 -0.69
N ALA A 89 25.88 -9.38 -1.38
CA ALA A 89 27.18 -10.02 -1.60
C ALA A 89 28.13 -9.22 -2.51
N THR A 90 27.61 -8.28 -3.30
CA THR A 90 28.43 -7.46 -4.21
C THR A 90 28.61 -6.02 -3.71
N THR A 91 28.11 -5.72 -2.51
CA THR A 91 28.12 -4.37 -1.94
C THR A 91 28.85 -4.33 -0.60
N VAL A 92 29.58 -3.22 -0.38
CA VAL A 92 30.41 -3.02 0.82
C VAL A 92 29.60 -2.45 1.98
N ASP A 93 28.52 -1.72 1.70
CA ASP A 93 27.82 -0.92 2.72
C ASP A 93 26.29 -1.01 2.57
N LYS A 94 25.76 -0.60 1.42
CA LYS A 94 24.32 -0.66 1.12
C LYS A 94 24.05 -0.96 -0.34
N THR A 95 22.86 -1.47 -0.62
CA THR A 95 22.30 -1.52 -1.97
C THR A 95 21.49 -0.25 -2.24
N ASP A 96 21.29 0.06 -3.51
CA ASP A 96 20.18 0.92 -3.91
C ASP A 96 18.84 0.20 -3.70
N TRP A 97 17.74 0.92 -3.84
CA TRP A 97 16.43 0.27 -3.87
C TRP A 97 16.38 -0.70 -5.05
N LEU A 98 15.95 -1.92 -4.76
CA LEU A 98 15.85 -2.98 -5.75
C LEU A 98 14.46 -3.60 -5.70
N LYS A 99 14.06 -4.14 -6.84
CA LYS A 99 12.86 -4.95 -6.95
C LYS A 99 13.24 -6.39 -6.56
N PRO A 100 12.57 -7.01 -5.56
CA PRO A 100 12.88 -8.38 -5.20
C PRO A 100 12.54 -9.34 -6.34
N LEU A 101 13.42 -10.30 -6.58
CA LEU A 101 13.27 -11.33 -7.60
C LEU A 101 13.15 -12.69 -6.89
N PRO A 102 11.95 -13.09 -6.45
CA PRO A 102 11.74 -14.39 -5.82
C PRO A 102 12.10 -15.52 -6.78
N ALA A 103 12.76 -16.57 -6.27
CA ALA A 103 13.01 -17.78 -7.04
C ALA A 103 11.72 -18.61 -7.23
N ASP A 104 10.79 -18.51 -6.29
CA ASP A 104 9.48 -19.18 -6.35
C ASP A 104 8.51 -18.45 -7.31
N THR A 105 7.83 -19.23 -8.14
CA THR A 105 6.74 -18.77 -9.01
C THR A 105 5.47 -18.37 -8.25
N GLU A 106 5.35 -18.65 -6.96
CA GLU A 106 4.19 -18.22 -6.16
C GLU A 106 4.37 -16.84 -5.50
N GLU A 107 5.61 -16.40 -5.30
CA GLU A 107 5.91 -15.10 -4.69
C GLU A 107 6.14 -14.03 -5.77
N SER A 108 5.72 -12.79 -5.54
CA SER A 108 5.98 -11.68 -6.46
C SER A 108 6.19 -10.35 -5.76
N TYR A 109 6.89 -9.45 -6.43
CA TYR A 109 7.09 -8.06 -6.01
C TYR A 109 5.82 -7.20 -6.12
N GLY A 110 4.85 -7.64 -6.91
CA GLY A 110 3.57 -6.96 -7.14
C GLY A 110 2.43 -7.71 -6.47
N PHE A 111 1.41 -6.96 -6.04
CA PHE A 111 0.21 -7.52 -5.42
C PHE A 111 -1.05 -6.93 -6.03
N ASP A 112 -2.09 -7.73 -6.08
CA ASP A 112 -3.43 -7.31 -6.51
C ASP A 112 -4.12 -6.43 -5.45
N TYR A 113 -5.35 -6.00 -5.73
CA TYR A 113 -6.14 -5.18 -4.81
C TYR A 113 -6.40 -5.86 -3.44
N PHE A 114 -6.44 -7.19 -3.42
CA PHE A 114 -6.71 -8.00 -2.23
C PHE A 114 -5.44 -8.40 -1.47
N GLY A 115 -4.26 -8.03 -1.98
CA GLY A 115 -2.97 -8.39 -1.40
C GLY A 115 -2.51 -9.80 -1.76
N GLY A 116 -3.04 -10.40 -2.82
CA GLY A 116 -2.52 -11.61 -3.43
C GLY A 116 -1.31 -11.30 -4.32
N ASP A 117 -0.31 -12.17 -4.32
CA ASP A 117 0.85 -12.07 -5.20
C ASP A 117 0.39 -12.18 -6.67
N THR A 118 0.80 -11.22 -7.51
CA THR A 118 0.51 -11.24 -8.94
C THR A 118 1.69 -10.72 -9.76
N ARG A 119 1.92 -11.35 -10.91
CA ARG A 119 2.86 -10.89 -11.95
C ARG A 119 2.14 -10.23 -13.13
N ASP A 120 0.81 -10.26 -13.15
CA ASP A 120 0.03 -9.61 -14.20
C ASP A 120 0.04 -8.09 -13.99
N ALA A 121 0.75 -7.37 -14.86
CA ALA A 121 0.88 -5.92 -14.79
C ALA A 121 -0.47 -5.18 -14.81
N GLY A 122 -1.53 -5.80 -15.37
CA GLY A 122 -2.89 -5.25 -15.34
C GLY A 122 -3.56 -5.32 -13.97
N GLN A 123 -3.13 -6.25 -13.12
CA GLN A 123 -3.70 -6.50 -11.79
C GLN A 123 -2.85 -5.92 -10.65
N ILE A 124 -1.59 -5.55 -10.91
CA ILE A 124 -0.71 -4.96 -9.91
C ILE A 124 -1.30 -3.63 -9.40
N LYS A 125 -1.63 -3.63 -8.11
CA LYS A 125 -2.10 -2.47 -7.35
C LYS A 125 -1.03 -1.98 -6.37
N TYR A 126 -0.34 -2.89 -5.69
CA TYR A 126 0.74 -2.58 -4.76
C TYR A 126 2.06 -3.11 -5.32
N CYS A 127 3.12 -2.35 -5.07
CA CYS A 127 4.48 -2.70 -5.42
C CYS A 127 5.35 -2.69 -4.17
N THR A 128 6.27 -3.65 -4.07
CA THR A 128 7.25 -3.68 -2.97
C THR A 128 8.67 -3.62 -3.52
N ASN A 129 9.49 -2.78 -2.87
CA ASN A 129 10.91 -2.65 -3.13
C ASN A 129 11.68 -2.87 -1.83
N LEU A 130 12.89 -3.41 -1.96
CA LEU A 130 13.79 -3.69 -0.85
C LEU A 130 15.05 -2.84 -0.94
N ARG A 131 15.69 -2.58 0.18
CA ARG A 131 17.00 -1.95 0.25
C ARG A 131 17.78 -2.53 1.42
N LEU A 132 18.97 -3.02 1.15
CA LEU A 132 19.76 -3.79 2.09
C LEU A 132 20.95 -2.97 2.58
N TYR A 133 21.32 -3.14 3.85
CA TYR A 133 22.43 -2.44 4.49
C TYR A 133 23.22 -3.42 5.35
N TRP A 134 24.54 -3.41 5.25
CA TRP A 134 25.38 -4.07 6.24
C TRP A 134 25.34 -3.28 7.55
N LEU A 135 24.90 -3.92 8.64
CA LEU A 135 25.16 -3.41 10.00
C LEU A 135 26.52 -3.87 10.49
N ARG A 136 26.86 -5.11 10.17
CA ARG A 136 28.17 -5.70 10.36
C ARG A 136 28.45 -6.60 9.17
N GLN A 137 29.40 -6.17 8.36
CA GLN A 137 29.83 -6.84 7.13
C GLN A 137 29.95 -8.36 7.32
N GLY A 138 29.21 -9.09 6.47
CA GLY A 138 29.20 -10.54 6.40
C GLY A 138 28.44 -11.27 7.52
N SER A 139 27.84 -10.57 8.49
CA SER A 139 27.19 -11.22 9.67
C SER A 139 25.81 -10.69 10.04
N SER A 140 25.52 -9.42 9.79
CA SER A 140 24.20 -8.86 10.06
C SER A 140 23.88 -7.73 9.10
N ALA A 141 22.64 -7.73 8.60
CA ALA A 141 22.14 -6.75 7.67
C ALA A 141 20.81 -6.17 8.15
N ARG A 142 20.57 -4.89 7.84
CA ARG A 142 19.26 -4.28 7.93
C ARG A 142 18.60 -4.34 6.55
N VAL A 143 17.34 -4.73 6.52
CA VAL A 143 16.53 -4.73 5.30
C VAL A 143 15.42 -3.71 5.47
N ASP A 144 15.43 -2.69 4.62
CA ASP A 144 14.34 -1.74 4.48
C ASP A 144 13.37 -2.25 3.40
N VAL A 145 12.08 -2.27 3.74
CA VAL A 145 10.98 -2.61 2.86
C VAL A 145 10.16 -1.36 2.63
N ARG A 146 9.81 -1.09 1.38
CA ARG A 146 8.79 -0.09 1.05
C ARG A 146 7.70 -0.73 0.21
N THR A 147 6.46 -0.59 0.65
CA THR A 147 5.28 -0.98 -0.12
C THR A 147 4.52 0.27 -0.52
N PHE A 148 4.28 0.45 -1.81
CA PHE A 148 3.68 1.67 -2.35
C PHE A 148 2.60 1.36 -3.38
N TRP A 149 1.59 2.23 -3.46
CA TRP A 149 0.44 2.06 -4.34
C TRP A 149 -0.13 3.37 -4.81
N TYR A 150 -0.76 3.31 -5.98
CA TYR A 150 -1.45 4.44 -6.58
C TYR A 150 -2.82 4.68 -5.93
N ARG A 151 -3.07 5.91 -5.49
CA ARG A 151 -4.38 6.33 -4.97
C ARG A 151 -5.34 6.63 -6.13
N GLU A 152 -6.23 5.68 -6.39
CA GLU A 152 -7.31 5.86 -7.37
C GLU A 152 -8.31 6.89 -6.86
N GLY A 153 -8.50 7.98 -7.62
CA GLY A 153 -9.38 9.08 -7.27
C GLY A 153 -8.69 10.44 -7.32
N HIS A 154 -7.36 10.48 -7.37
CA HIS A 154 -6.60 11.68 -7.74
C HIS A 154 -6.58 11.83 -9.27
N MET A 155 -7.76 12.07 -9.84
CA MET A 155 -8.09 12.43 -11.25
C MET A 155 -7.72 11.44 -12.37
N ALA A 156 -8.63 11.32 -13.34
CA ALA A 156 -8.38 10.74 -14.65
C ALA A 156 -7.86 11.85 -15.58
N GLY A 157 -6.53 12.01 -15.67
CA GLY A 157 -5.92 13.03 -16.53
C GLY A 157 -4.40 13.09 -16.36
N ASN A 158 -3.74 13.89 -17.21
CA ASN A 158 -2.30 14.12 -17.17
C ASN A 158 -1.88 14.74 -15.82
N ALA A 159 -0.64 14.47 -15.40
CA ALA A 159 -0.02 15.03 -14.21
C ALA A 159 -0.15 16.57 -14.18
N THR A 160 -1.10 17.11 -13.41
CA THR A 160 -1.24 18.59 -13.26
C THR A 160 -0.25 19.15 -12.24
N HIS A 161 0.40 18.27 -11.47
CA HIS A 161 1.50 18.62 -10.57
C HIS A 161 2.81 17.98 -11.06
N PRO A 162 3.96 18.67 -10.97
CA PRO A 162 5.25 18.18 -11.44
C PRO A 162 5.71 16.85 -10.83
N GLN A 163 5.16 16.49 -9.66
CA GLN A 163 5.50 15.27 -8.91
C GLN A 163 4.40 14.20 -8.96
N TRP A 164 3.40 14.33 -9.83
CA TRP A 164 2.39 13.29 -10.00
C TRP A 164 2.90 12.17 -10.90
N VAL A 165 2.65 10.95 -10.47
CA VAL A 165 2.87 9.74 -11.27
C VAL A 165 1.60 9.45 -12.06
N SER A 166 1.68 9.24 -13.38
CA SER A 166 0.48 8.80 -14.10
C SER A 166 0.16 7.34 -13.75
N GLY A 167 -1.13 6.96 -13.73
CA GLY A 167 -1.52 5.58 -13.44
C GLY A 167 -1.00 4.57 -14.48
N SER A 168 -0.79 5.00 -15.72
CA SER A 168 -0.15 4.19 -16.77
C SER A 168 1.34 4.01 -16.52
N ASP A 169 2.05 5.05 -16.07
CA ASP A 169 3.47 4.92 -15.73
C ASP A 169 3.65 4.04 -14.50
N PHE A 170 2.77 4.17 -13.50
CA PHE A 170 2.78 3.31 -12.32
C PHE A 170 2.66 1.83 -12.68
N ARG A 171 1.64 1.47 -13.48
CA ARG A 171 1.41 0.08 -13.91
C ARG A 171 2.47 -0.40 -14.91
N GLY A 172 2.89 0.47 -15.82
CA GLY A 172 3.89 0.20 -16.84
C GLY A 172 5.30 0.02 -16.28
N ALA A 173 5.60 0.62 -15.13
CA ALA A 173 6.90 0.47 -14.46
C ALA A 173 7.11 -0.92 -13.87
N ALA A 174 6.08 -1.78 -13.77
CA ALA A 174 6.19 -3.14 -13.25
C ALA A 174 6.98 -3.23 -11.93
N CYS A 175 6.70 -2.28 -11.02
CA CYS A 175 7.36 -2.11 -9.72
C CYS A 175 8.89 -1.87 -9.78
N ASP A 176 9.42 -1.34 -10.88
CA ASP A 176 10.83 -1.00 -11.00
C ASP A 176 11.25 0.05 -9.96
N ALA A 177 12.38 -0.21 -9.29
CA ALA A 177 12.83 0.59 -8.17
C ALA A 177 13.44 1.92 -8.60
N ALA A 178 14.17 1.96 -9.72
CA ALA A 178 14.77 3.19 -10.25
C ALA A 178 13.67 4.16 -10.72
N THR A 179 12.66 3.63 -11.39
CA THR A 179 11.48 4.42 -11.81
C THR A 179 10.74 4.96 -10.59
N ALA A 180 10.53 4.14 -9.55
CA ALA A 180 9.87 4.57 -8.32
C ALA A 180 10.67 5.63 -7.53
N ASP A 181 12.01 5.57 -7.56
CA ASP A 181 12.86 6.62 -6.95
C ASP A 181 12.70 7.96 -7.65
N GLY A 182 12.53 7.95 -8.98
CA GLY A 182 12.23 9.15 -9.77
C GLY A 182 10.90 9.82 -9.41
N TRP A 183 9.96 9.10 -8.79
CA TRP A 183 8.66 9.63 -8.39
C TRP A 183 8.65 10.37 -7.06
N ASN A 184 9.74 10.31 -6.29
CA ASN A 184 9.81 10.88 -4.95
C ASN A 184 8.60 10.47 -4.09
N LEU A 185 8.50 9.18 -3.78
CA LEU A 185 7.36 8.57 -3.07
C LEU A 185 6.99 9.24 -1.74
N GLY A 186 7.88 10.02 -1.12
CA GLY A 186 7.59 10.77 0.10
C GLY A 186 6.85 12.10 -0.13
N SER A 187 6.87 12.63 -1.36
CA SER A 187 6.22 13.89 -1.72
C SER A 187 5.15 13.75 -2.80
N ALA A 188 5.07 12.62 -3.49
CA ALA A 188 4.04 12.37 -4.51
C ALA A 188 2.66 12.26 -3.84
N PRO A 189 1.72 13.21 -4.06
CA PRO A 189 0.45 13.22 -3.34
C PRO A 189 -0.54 12.14 -3.82
N ASN A 190 -0.28 11.51 -4.97
CA ASN A 190 -1.11 10.47 -5.56
C ASN A 190 -0.56 9.05 -5.38
N VAL A 191 0.55 8.90 -4.65
CA VAL A 191 1.13 7.60 -4.29
C VAL A 191 1.26 7.55 -2.77
N ASN A 192 0.71 6.50 -2.17
CA ASN A 192 0.96 6.23 -0.76
C ASN A 192 2.09 5.23 -0.64
N VAL A 193 2.84 5.34 0.45
CA VAL A 193 3.96 4.44 0.76
C VAL A 193 3.97 4.11 2.24
N ILE A 194 4.27 2.85 2.53
CA ILE A 194 4.57 2.36 3.86
C ILE A 194 6.03 1.92 3.85
N PHE A 195 6.76 2.32 4.88
CA PHE A 195 8.13 1.89 5.12
C PHE A 195 8.19 1.01 6.35
N ALA A 196 8.93 -0.08 6.25
CA ALA A 196 9.30 -0.90 7.40
C ALA A 196 10.78 -1.30 7.30
N SER A 197 11.36 -1.69 8.42
CA SER A 197 12.74 -2.16 8.47
C SER A 197 12.83 -3.34 9.43
N THR A 198 13.60 -4.36 9.05
CA THR A 198 13.96 -5.47 9.94
C THR A 198 15.47 -5.66 9.95
N VAL A 199 15.98 -6.34 10.98
CA VAL A 199 17.40 -6.68 11.10
C VAL A 199 17.54 -8.19 11.08
N VAL A 200 18.36 -8.66 10.15
CA VAL A 200 18.66 -10.08 9.96
C VAL A 200 20.12 -10.36 10.29
N THR A 201 20.40 -11.53 10.82
CA THR A 201 21.75 -11.95 11.16
C THR A 201 21.98 -13.38 10.72
N TRP A 202 23.22 -13.65 10.30
CA TRP A 202 23.68 -15.00 10.06
C TRP A 202 23.55 -15.84 11.34
N LEU A 203 22.88 -16.98 11.22
CA LEU A 203 22.75 -17.96 12.29
C LEU A 203 23.72 -19.11 12.03
N ARG A 204 24.65 -19.31 12.97
CA ARG A 204 25.49 -20.50 13.01
C ARG A 204 24.61 -21.71 13.30
N ARG A 205 24.42 -22.58 12.32
CA ARG A 205 23.90 -23.94 12.56
C ARG A 205 25.07 -24.79 13.03
N ASP A 206 25.11 -25.07 14.33
CA ASP A 206 25.99 -26.09 14.92
C ASP A 206 25.54 -27.51 14.57
#